data_AF-A0A7K6MIS4-F1
#
_entry.id   AF-A0A7K6MIS4-F1
#
_cell.length_a   1.000
_cell.length_b   1.000
_cell.length_c   1.000
_cell.angle_alpha   90.00
_cell.angle_beta   90.00
_cell.angle_gamma   90.00
#
_symmetry.space_group_name_H-M   'P 1'
#
loop_
_entity.id
_entity.type
_entity.pdbx_description
1 polymer ?
#
loop_
_entity_poly.entity_id
_entity_poly.type
_entity_poly.pdbx_seq_one_letter_code
_entity_poly.pdbx_strand_id
1 'polypeptide(L)'
;LYREELNLTSPAAPLPLRPEASWLQFHLGISRDGLYPRSSPAVSRLLRDMQELPTISADYSQDEKALLGACDCSQSELPSSLVRLPSLLSPRQKREEETPEDFFYFVDFQRHNAEIAAFHLDR
;
A
#
# COMPACT_ATOMS: atom_id res chain seq x y z
N LEU A 1 -19.42 11.08 -15.33
CA LEU A 1 -19.33 12.03 -14.19
C LEU A 1 -17.93 12.59 -14.06
N TYR A 2 -17.00 12.03 -13.28
CA TYR A 2 -15.66 12.64 -13.08
C TYR A 2 -14.87 12.96 -14.37
N ARG A 3 -14.85 12.05 -15.35
CA ARG A 3 -14.18 12.30 -16.64
C ARG A 3 -14.86 13.38 -17.48
N GLU A 4 -16.19 13.46 -17.41
CA GLU A 4 -16.97 14.47 -18.14
C GLU A 4 -16.74 15.86 -17.55
N GLU A 5 -16.64 15.98 -16.22
CA GLU A 5 -16.28 17.23 -15.52
C GLU A 5 -14.90 17.74 -15.92
N LEU A 6 -13.97 16.85 -16.26
CA LEU A 6 -12.63 17.17 -16.75
C LEU A 6 -12.53 17.30 -18.28
N ASN A 7 -13.66 17.30 -19.00
CA ASN A 7 -13.71 17.29 -20.47
C ASN A 7 -12.91 16.16 -21.13
N LEU A 8 -12.72 15.04 -20.41
CA LEU A 8 -12.09 13.84 -20.94
C LEU A 8 -13.14 12.96 -21.59
N THR A 9 -12.96 12.66 -22.87
CA THR A 9 -13.82 11.70 -23.58
C THR A 9 -13.69 10.32 -22.91
N SER A 10 -14.80 9.60 -22.76
CA SER A 10 -14.82 8.26 -22.17
C SER A 10 -14.93 7.18 -23.27
N PRO A 11 -13.83 6.73 -23.89
CA PRO A 11 -13.87 5.67 -24.89
C PRO A 11 -13.97 4.26 -24.30
N ALA A 12 -13.78 4.10 -22.98
CA ALA A 12 -13.68 2.79 -22.34
C ALA A 12 -15.03 2.30 -21.80
N ALA A 13 -15.32 1.01 -22.02
CA ALA A 13 -16.47 0.34 -21.42
C ALA A 13 -16.37 0.34 -19.88
N PRO A 14 -17.50 0.33 -19.16
CA PRO A 14 -17.52 0.18 -17.71
C PRO A 14 -16.74 -1.07 -17.28
N LEU A 15 -15.98 -0.97 -16.19
CA LEU A 15 -15.20 -2.09 -15.67
C LEU A 15 -16.14 -3.09 -14.97
N PRO A 16 -16.30 -4.33 -15.48
CA PRO A 16 -17.12 -5.33 -14.82
C PRO A 16 -16.37 -5.94 -13.62
N LEU A 17 -17.09 -6.27 -12.55
CA LEU A 17 -16.55 -7.11 -11.49
C LEU A 17 -16.33 -8.52 -12.05
N ARG A 18 -15.09 -9.02 -11.96
CA ARG A 18 -14.73 -10.37 -12.41
C ARG A 18 -14.58 -11.29 -11.20
N PRO A 19 -15.41 -12.34 -11.06
CA PRO A 19 -15.28 -13.31 -9.97
C PRO A 19 -13.88 -13.93 -9.86
N GLU A 20 -13.18 -14.06 -10.99
CA GLU A 20 -11.86 -14.68 -11.10
C GLU A 20 -10.71 -13.74 -10.73
N ALA A 21 -10.99 -12.48 -10.38
CA ALA A 21 -9.97 -11.51 -9.99
C ALA A 21 -9.18 -12.01 -8.78
N SER A 22 -7.84 -11.93 -8.85
CA SER A 22 -6.94 -12.49 -7.83
C SER A 22 -7.17 -11.91 -6.43
N TRP A 23 -7.45 -10.61 -6.33
CA TRP A 23 -7.76 -9.94 -5.06
C TRP A 23 -9.07 -10.45 -4.45
N LEU A 24 -10.08 -10.74 -5.28
CA LEU A 24 -11.37 -11.25 -4.82
C LEU A 24 -11.23 -12.70 -4.34
N GLN A 25 -10.50 -13.52 -5.11
CA GLN A 25 -10.16 -14.89 -4.71
C GLN A 25 -9.34 -14.94 -3.43
N PHE A 26 -8.43 -13.98 -3.22
CA PHE A 26 -7.71 -13.82 -1.96
C PHE A 26 -8.65 -13.52 -0.80
N HIS A 27 -9.55 -12.53 -0.91
CA HIS A 27 -10.52 -12.22 0.14
C HIS A 27 -11.43 -13.39 0.50
N LEU A 28 -11.93 -14.11 -0.51
CA LEU A 28 -12.79 -15.29 -0.29
C LEU A 28 -12.04 -16.47 0.35
N GLY A 29 -10.70 -16.49 0.25
CA GLY A 29 -9.85 -17.52 0.86
C GLY A 29 -9.46 -17.25 2.31
N ILE A 30 -9.75 -16.06 2.85
CA ILE A 30 -9.47 -15.73 4.25
C ILE A 30 -10.34 -16.61 5.13
N SER A 31 -9.70 -17.25 6.12
CA SER A 31 -10.36 -18.17 7.03
C SER A 31 -9.90 -17.95 8.45
N ARG A 32 -10.50 -18.70 9.39
CA ARG A 32 -10.07 -18.68 10.80
C ARG A 32 -8.61 -19.12 10.98
N ASP A 33 -8.09 -19.92 10.06
CA ASP A 33 -6.75 -20.51 10.16
C ASP A 33 -5.65 -19.58 9.61
N GLY A 34 -6.02 -18.46 8.98
CA GLY A 34 -5.09 -17.45 8.50
C GLY A 34 -5.59 -16.67 7.28
N LEU A 35 -4.78 -15.70 6.85
CA LEU A 35 -5.07 -14.86 5.68
C LEU A 35 -5.00 -15.63 4.36
N TYR A 36 -4.09 -16.61 4.27
CA TYR A 36 -3.91 -17.42 3.07
C TYR A 36 -3.26 -18.76 3.41
N PRO A 37 -3.53 -19.84 2.63
CA PRO A 37 -2.84 -21.11 2.80
C PRO A 37 -1.40 -21.06 2.27
N ARG A 38 -0.49 -21.86 2.85
CA ARG A 38 0.96 -21.89 2.55
C ARG A 38 1.29 -21.97 1.05
N SER A 39 0.51 -22.72 0.28
CA SER A 39 0.71 -22.91 -1.17
C SER A 39 -0.45 -22.36 -2.00
N SER A 40 -0.95 -21.17 -1.64
CA SER A 40 -2.08 -20.54 -2.33
C SER A 40 -1.73 -20.06 -3.75
N PRO A 41 -2.32 -20.63 -4.83
CA PRO A 41 -2.16 -20.10 -6.18
C PRO A 41 -2.86 -18.75 -6.38
N ALA A 42 -3.79 -18.37 -5.49
CA ALA A 42 -4.44 -17.06 -5.51
C ALA A 42 -3.46 -15.97 -5.07
N VAL A 43 -2.65 -16.23 -4.03
CA VAL A 43 -1.62 -15.28 -3.57
C VAL A 43 -0.52 -15.08 -4.62
N SER A 44 -0.03 -16.15 -5.25
CA SER A 44 0.96 -16.02 -6.32
C SER A 44 0.46 -15.21 -7.52
N ARG A 45 -0.83 -15.36 -7.87
CA ARG A 45 -1.47 -14.56 -8.93
C ARG A 45 -1.66 -13.12 -8.48
N LEU A 46 -2.11 -12.89 -7.24
CA LEU A 46 -2.28 -11.54 -6.69
C LEU A 46 -0.98 -10.74 -6.67
N LEU A 47 0.14 -11.35 -6.25
CA LEU A 47 1.44 -10.70 -6.25
C LEU A 47 1.89 -10.29 -7.66
N ARG A 48 1.65 -11.15 -8.66
CA ARG A 48 1.91 -10.85 -10.07
C ARG A 48 1.01 -9.72 -10.58
N ASP A 49 -0.27 -9.80 -10.28
CA ASP A 49 -1.26 -8.81 -10.71
C ASP A 49 -0.95 -7.44 -10.11
N MET A 50 -0.54 -7.35 -8.84
CA MET A 50 -0.09 -6.09 -8.22
C MET A 50 1.17 -5.51 -8.87
N GLN A 51 2.02 -6.34 -9.47
CA GLN A 51 3.23 -5.92 -10.17
C GLN A 51 2.95 -5.48 -11.62
N GLU A 52 2.01 -6.13 -12.31
CA GLU A 52 1.83 -6.01 -13.76
C GLU A 52 0.59 -5.18 -14.16
N LEU A 53 -0.47 -5.14 -13.34
CA LEU A 53 -1.71 -4.43 -13.71
C LEU A 53 -1.55 -2.91 -13.60
N PRO A 54 -2.13 -2.13 -14.54
CA PRO A 54 -2.03 -0.68 -14.52
C PRO A 54 -2.92 -0.06 -13.44
N THR A 55 -2.40 0.96 -12.76
CA THR A 55 -3.17 1.79 -11.82
C THR A 55 -4.14 2.69 -12.58
N ILE A 56 -5.44 2.58 -12.29
CA ILE A 56 -6.50 3.37 -12.93
C ILE A 56 -6.98 4.56 -12.09
N SER A 57 -6.66 4.58 -10.79
CA SER A 57 -7.01 5.64 -9.84
C SER A 57 -6.04 5.58 -8.64
N ALA A 58 -5.72 6.74 -8.08
CA ALA A 58 -4.91 6.88 -6.87
C ALA A 58 -5.43 8.09 -6.08
N ASP A 59 -5.43 7.97 -4.76
CA ASP A 59 -5.92 9.01 -3.84
C ASP A 59 -5.26 8.84 -2.47
N TYR A 60 -5.36 9.85 -1.62
CA TYR A 60 -4.84 9.81 -0.24
C TYR A 60 -5.59 8.79 0.63
N SER A 61 -4.91 8.29 1.65
CA SER A 61 -5.55 7.42 2.66
C SER A 61 -6.66 8.21 3.39
N GLN A 62 -7.64 7.50 3.96
CA GLN A 62 -8.75 8.17 4.64
C GLN A 62 -8.27 9.04 5.81
N ASP A 63 -7.24 8.59 6.52
CA ASP A 63 -6.64 9.32 7.63
C ASP A 63 -5.91 10.60 7.15
N GLU A 64 -5.21 10.53 6.03
CA GLU A 64 -4.56 11.70 5.40
C GLU A 64 -5.58 12.71 4.85
N LYS A 65 -6.70 12.23 4.31
CA LYS A 65 -7.80 13.07 3.85
C LYS A 65 -8.47 13.81 5.00
N ALA A 66 -8.61 13.18 6.16
CA ALA A 66 -9.12 13.83 7.37
C ALA A 66 -8.20 14.97 7.84
N LEU A 67 -6.90 14.84 7.57
CA LEU A 67 -5.91 15.89 7.77
C LEU A 67 -5.86 16.91 6.60
N LEU A 68 -6.69 16.77 5.57
CA LEU A 68 -6.67 17.58 4.34
C LEU A 68 -5.28 17.61 3.65
N GLY A 69 -4.45 16.59 3.88
CA GLY A 69 -3.05 16.60 3.47
C GLY A 69 -2.17 17.63 4.22
N ALA A 70 -2.68 18.26 5.28
CA ALA A 70 -1.96 19.16 6.16
C ALA A 70 -1.46 18.40 7.40
N CYS A 71 -0.13 18.35 7.59
CA CYS A 71 0.45 17.86 8.84
C CYS A 71 0.31 18.93 9.92
N ASP A 72 -0.55 18.72 10.91
CA ASP A 72 -0.55 19.51 12.15
C ASP A 72 0.47 18.92 13.13
N CYS A 73 1.67 19.49 13.13
CA CYS A 73 2.79 19.06 13.99
C CYS A 73 2.55 19.33 15.49
N SER A 74 1.43 19.93 15.90
CA SER A 74 1.12 20.19 17.31
C SER A 74 0.58 18.97 18.06
N GLN A 75 0.14 17.91 17.37
CA GLN A 75 -0.25 16.61 17.97
C GLN A 75 0.94 15.65 18.10
N SER A 76 2.11 16.16 18.49
CA SER A 76 3.40 15.43 18.63
C SER A 76 3.46 14.48 19.84
N GLU A 77 2.38 13.77 20.14
CA GLU A 77 2.34 12.71 21.18
C GLU A 77 1.69 11.41 20.67
N LEU A 78 1.10 11.37 19.46
CA LEU A 78 0.67 10.10 18.88
C LEU A 78 1.88 9.40 18.23
N PRO A 79 2.24 8.18 18.68
CA PRO A 79 3.20 7.33 17.98
C PRO A 79 2.52 6.69 16.77
N SER A 80 1.90 7.51 15.93
CA SER A 80 1.18 7.08 14.75
C SER A 80 1.92 7.57 13.51
N SER A 81 2.07 6.65 12.57
CA SER A 81 2.62 6.72 11.22
C SER A 81 2.04 7.83 10.31
N LEU A 82 1.29 8.79 10.87
CA LEU A 82 0.53 9.84 10.20
C LEU A 82 1.25 11.21 10.13
N VAL A 83 2.38 11.39 10.83
CA VAL A 83 3.14 12.68 10.83
C VAL A 83 4.05 12.83 9.59
N ARG A 84 3.86 12.04 8.53
CA ARG A 84 4.74 12.12 7.35
C ARG A 84 4.01 11.95 6.02
N LEU A 85 3.09 12.83 5.63
CA LEU A 85 2.72 12.95 4.21
C LEU A 85 2.56 14.43 3.83
N PRO A 86 3.01 14.90 2.64
CA PRO A 86 3.31 14.14 1.42
C PRO A 86 4.74 14.38 0.86
N SER A 87 5.28 13.38 0.16
CA SER A 87 6.53 13.37 -0.66
C SER A 87 7.87 12.93 -0.04
N LEU A 88 7.94 12.53 1.24
CA LEU A 88 9.17 11.97 1.77
C LEU A 88 9.39 10.54 1.23
N LEU A 89 10.15 10.43 0.14
CA LEU A 89 11.23 9.45 0.15
C LEU A 89 11.98 9.66 1.48
N SER A 90 11.62 8.93 2.55
CA SER A 90 12.57 8.68 3.63
C SER A 90 13.90 8.37 2.93
N PRO A 91 15.02 9.05 3.26
CA PRO A 91 16.27 8.87 2.54
C PRO A 91 16.51 7.36 2.46
N ARG A 92 16.43 6.85 1.23
CA ARG A 92 16.41 5.41 1.00
C ARG A 92 17.79 4.91 1.34
N GLN A 93 17.87 4.26 2.49
CA GLN A 93 19.05 3.55 2.93
C GLN A 93 19.41 2.51 1.87
N LYS A 94 20.70 2.39 1.53
CA LYS A 94 21.14 1.32 0.62
C LYS A 94 20.82 -0.03 1.24
N ARG A 95 20.65 -1.06 0.42
CA ARG A 95 20.28 -2.40 0.91
C ARG A 95 21.32 -2.96 1.89
N GLU A 96 22.58 -2.58 1.73
CA GLU A 96 23.72 -3.03 2.50
C GLU A 96 23.99 -2.17 3.74
N GLU A 97 23.27 -1.07 3.91
CA GLU A 97 23.47 -0.13 5.00
C GLU A 97 22.59 -0.52 6.19
N GLU A 98 23.12 -0.40 7.41
CA GLU A 98 22.39 -0.63 8.65
C GLU A 98 21.95 0.70 9.26
N THR A 99 20.84 0.69 10.00
CA THR A 99 20.36 1.90 10.68
C THR A 99 21.43 2.36 11.67
N PRO A 100 22.00 3.58 11.55
CA PRO A 100 23.03 4.04 12.48
C PRO A 100 22.53 4.12 13.92
N GLU A 101 23.41 3.94 14.90
CA GLU A 101 23.07 3.92 16.33
C GLU A 101 22.44 5.24 16.83
N ASP A 102 22.69 6.35 16.13
CA ASP A 102 22.18 7.67 16.45
C ASP A 102 20.67 7.85 16.13
N PHE A 103 20.03 6.85 15.53
CA PHE A 103 18.61 6.89 15.18
C PHE A 103 17.74 6.11 16.17
N PHE A 104 16.60 6.70 16.52
CA PHE A 104 15.60 6.04 17.36
C PHE A 104 14.88 4.90 16.61
N TYR A 105 14.40 3.91 17.36
CA TYR A 105 13.74 2.70 16.84
C TYR A 105 12.44 2.93 16.05
N PHE A 106 11.85 4.13 16.14
CA PHE A 106 10.65 4.51 15.38
C PHE A 106 10.96 5.22 14.05
N VAL A 107 12.24 5.37 13.70
CA VAL A 107 12.64 5.94 12.42
C VAL A 107 12.72 4.83 11.38
N ASP A 108 11.78 4.88 10.43
CA ASP A 108 11.67 3.84 9.40
C ASP A 108 12.27 4.28 8.06
N PHE A 109 13.54 3.91 7.83
CA PHE A 109 14.26 4.16 6.57
C PHE A 109 14.09 3.03 5.54
N GLN A 110 13.83 1.80 6.00
CA GLN A 110 13.75 0.61 5.15
C GLN A 110 12.32 0.17 4.85
N ARG A 111 11.31 0.97 5.21
CA ARG A 111 9.87 0.65 5.15
C ARG A 111 9.44 -0.28 4.02
N HIS A 112 9.67 0.13 2.76
CA HIS A 112 9.28 -0.67 1.60
C HIS A 112 9.98 -2.05 1.51
N ASN A 113 11.27 -2.12 1.82
CA ASN A 113 12.03 -3.38 1.81
C ASN A 113 11.58 -4.28 2.97
N ALA A 114 11.37 -3.69 4.15
CA ALA A 114 10.91 -4.40 5.33
C ALA A 114 9.50 -4.99 5.11
N GLU A 115 8.57 -4.22 4.53
CA GLU A 115 7.23 -4.69 4.20
C GLU A 115 7.25 -5.89 3.24
N ILE A 116 8.05 -5.83 2.17
CA ILE A 116 8.20 -6.93 1.21
C ILE A 116 8.85 -8.16 1.89
N ALA A 117 9.93 -7.96 2.62
CA ALA A 117 10.66 -9.04 3.29
C ALA A 117 9.83 -9.72 4.37
N ALA A 118 9.07 -8.96 5.16
CA ALA A 118 8.19 -9.48 6.21
C ALA A 118 7.11 -10.40 5.63
N PHE A 119 6.50 -10.02 4.51
CA PHE A 119 5.55 -10.89 3.82
C PHE A 119 6.18 -12.21 3.37
N HIS A 120 7.40 -12.17 2.83
CA HIS A 120 8.11 -13.38 2.42
C HIS A 120 8.59 -14.24 3.59
N LEU A 121 8.82 -13.65 4.76
CA LEU A 121 9.19 -14.33 6.00
C LEU A 121 7.99 -15.03 6.67
N ASP A 122 6.81 -14.44 6.58
CA ASP A 122 5.55 -14.99 7.10
C ASP A 122 5.11 -16.28 6.37
N ARG A 123 5.36 -16.36 5.06
CA ARG A 123 4.90 -17.44 4.17
C ARG A 123 5.74 -18.73 4.24
#